data_AF-A0AAV0PUX8-F1
#
_entry.id   AF-A0AAV0PUX8-F1
#
_cell.length_a   1.000
_cell.length_b   1.000
_cell.length_c   1.000
_cell.angle_alpha   90.00
_cell.angle_beta   90.00
_cell.angle_gamma   90.00
#
_symmetry.space_group_name_H-M   'P 1'
#
loop_
_entity.id
_entity.type
_entity.pdbx_description
1 polymer ?
#
loop_
_entity_poly.entity_id
_entity_poly.type
_entity_poly.pdbx_seq_one_letter_code
_entity_poly.pdbx_strand_id
1 'polypeptide(L)'
;MYRSTASRLRALKGRVGNLGATRCAASSAVASTTSSSPGIFSWLIGERASSFPPLNSPFEGVSSPPSLPDYVEPSKIKSKTLSNGLTIVSETSPSPAASIGMYIDCGSIYETPQSCGATHLLERMAFKSTRNRSHFRIVREVEAIGGTVAASASREQIGYTFDALKTYIPEMVELLVDSVRNPVFIDWEVNEELKRVKDELSQISNNPQGLLLEAIHSAAYTGALANPLLAPEAALSRLNGDILEEFVAENYTAPRMILAASGVEFEELLSVAEPLLSDLPLVQHPEAPKSVYVGGDYRRQADLPVHVTHVALAFEVPGGWHNEKEAITLTVLQMLMGGGGSFSAGGPGKGMHSRLCKQYMEF
;
A
#
# COMPACT_ATOMS: atom_id res chain seq x y z
N MET A 1 -5.35 -55.56 24.28
CA MET A 1 -4.47 -55.97 25.41
C MET A 1 -3.83 -54.70 25.96
N TYR A 2 -4.36 -54.16 27.07
CA TYR A 2 -3.75 -54.11 28.43
C TYR A 2 -2.38 -53.38 28.43
N ARG A 3 -2.05 -52.30 29.17
CA ARG A 3 -2.55 -51.56 30.37
C ARG A 3 -1.81 -50.20 30.35
N SER A 4 -2.42 -49.02 30.51
CA SER A 4 -2.88 -48.34 31.74
C SER A 4 -1.86 -48.24 32.90
N THR A 5 -1.46 -47.01 33.25
CA THR A 5 -1.50 -46.51 34.65
C THR A 5 -1.70 -45.00 34.65
N ALA A 6 -2.79 -44.59 35.29
CA ALA A 6 -3.18 -43.21 35.56
C ALA A 6 -2.56 -42.72 36.87
N SER A 7 -2.45 -41.40 37.04
CA SER A 7 -2.44 -40.77 38.36
C SER A 7 -2.90 -39.30 38.31
N ARG A 8 -4.20 -39.13 38.56
CA ARG A 8 -4.86 -38.13 39.42
C ARG A 8 -4.63 -36.62 39.21
N LEU A 9 -5.68 -36.02 38.63
CA LEU A 9 -6.33 -34.73 38.95
C LEU A 9 -5.99 -34.08 40.31
N ARG A 10 -5.80 -32.75 40.28
CA ARG A 10 -6.67 -31.85 41.05
C ARG A 10 -6.75 -30.46 40.40
N ALA A 11 -7.98 -30.01 40.18
CA ALA A 11 -8.34 -28.72 39.60
C ALA A 11 -8.14 -27.56 40.60
N LEU A 12 -7.82 -26.37 40.09
CA LEU A 12 -8.17 -25.10 40.72
C LEU A 12 -8.58 -24.09 39.65
N LYS A 13 -9.60 -23.33 40.03
CA LYS A 13 -10.56 -22.60 39.22
C LYS A 13 -10.25 -21.11 39.32
N GLY A 14 -10.23 -20.41 38.18
CA GLY A 14 -10.60 -18.99 38.05
C GLY A 14 -9.52 -17.94 38.29
N ARG A 15 -9.19 -17.18 37.24
CA ARG A 15 -9.52 -15.74 37.12
C ARG A 15 -9.10 -15.19 35.77
N VAL A 16 -10.03 -14.44 35.17
CA VAL A 16 -9.85 -13.56 34.01
C VAL A 16 -8.85 -12.45 34.37
N GLY A 17 -7.94 -12.13 33.45
CA GLY A 17 -7.04 -10.97 33.56
C GLY A 17 -6.14 -10.81 32.34
N ASN A 18 -6.46 -9.83 31.50
CA ASN A 18 -5.62 -9.09 30.55
C ASN A 18 -4.58 -9.87 29.70
N LEU A 19 -4.92 -10.09 28.42
CA LEU A 19 -3.95 -10.22 27.34
C LEU A 19 -3.29 -8.86 27.08
N GLY A 20 -2.23 -8.58 27.86
CA GLY A 20 -1.27 -7.52 27.58
C GLY A 20 -0.39 -7.89 26.38
N ALA A 21 -0.04 -6.87 25.60
CA ALA A 21 0.82 -6.94 24.42
C ALA A 21 2.02 -7.88 24.57
N THR A 22 2.06 -8.94 23.77
CA THR A 22 3.27 -9.73 23.51
C THR A 22 4.24 -8.87 22.69
N ARG A 23 5.04 -8.05 23.37
CA ARG A 23 6.30 -7.56 22.82
C ARG A 23 7.20 -8.78 22.64
N CYS A 24 7.48 -9.16 21.40
CA CYS A 24 8.61 -10.00 21.08
C CYS A 24 9.88 -9.20 21.36
N ALA A 25 10.35 -9.24 22.59
CA ALA A 25 11.70 -8.82 22.92
C ALA A 25 12.64 -9.91 22.38
N ALA A 26 13.25 -9.67 21.23
CA ALA A 26 14.44 -10.41 20.83
C ALA A 26 15.57 -9.98 21.79
N SER A 27 15.66 -10.63 22.94
CA SER A 27 16.82 -10.52 23.81
C SER A 27 17.99 -11.21 23.11
N SER A 28 18.76 -10.47 22.32
CA SER A 28 20.11 -10.87 21.94
C SER A 28 20.99 -10.75 23.19
N ALA A 29 20.90 -11.74 24.08
CA ALA A 29 21.93 -11.95 25.09
C ALA A 29 23.17 -12.45 24.35
N VAL A 30 23.97 -11.53 23.81
CA VAL A 30 25.35 -11.82 23.47
C VAL A 30 26.04 -11.99 24.82
N ALA A 31 26.17 -13.23 25.28
CA ALA A 31 27.02 -13.54 26.40
C ALA A 31 28.40 -13.01 26.05
N SER A 32 28.82 -11.92 26.69
CA SER A 32 30.22 -11.55 26.75
C SER A 32 30.92 -12.66 27.53
N THR A 33 31.36 -13.70 26.82
CA THR A 33 32.36 -14.60 27.36
C THR A 33 33.61 -13.75 27.54
N THR A 34 33.79 -13.27 28.77
CA THR A 34 35.12 -12.91 29.27
C THR A 34 36.07 -14.03 28.85
N SER A 35 37.18 -13.65 28.23
CA SER A 35 38.19 -14.58 27.72
C SER A 35 38.72 -15.47 28.85
N SER A 36 38.04 -16.56 29.13
CA SER A 36 38.60 -17.67 29.88
C SER A 36 39.60 -18.35 28.95
N SER A 37 40.84 -18.45 29.40
CA SER A 37 41.92 -19.18 28.75
C SER A 37 41.43 -20.49 28.14
N PRO A 38 41.83 -20.82 26.89
CA PRO A 38 41.39 -22.05 26.26
C PRO A 38 41.86 -23.24 27.11
N GLY A 39 40.90 -24.06 27.56
CA GLY A 39 41.20 -25.29 28.27
C GLY A 39 42.09 -26.20 27.41
N ILE A 40 42.99 -26.93 28.07
CA ILE A 40 44.10 -27.73 27.49
C ILE A 40 43.63 -28.77 26.44
N PHE A 41 42.33 -29.05 26.34
CA PHE A 41 41.72 -30.01 25.41
C PHE A 41 40.91 -29.38 24.26
N SER A 42 40.80 -28.04 24.17
CA SER A 42 40.04 -27.35 23.11
C SER A 42 40.57 -27.64 21.69
N TRP A 43 41.88 -27.90 21.55
CA TRP A 43 42.49 -28.28 20.28
C TRP A 43 42.07 -29.69 19.79
N LEU A 44 41.63 -30.58 20.69
CA LEU A 44 41.30 -31.98 20.38
C LEU A 44 39.87 -32.15 19.82
N ILE A 45 39.00 -31.16 20.00
CA ILE A 45 37.57 -31.24 19.61
C ILE A 45 37.25 -30.31 18.43
N GLY A 46 38.20 -29.48 17.97
CA GLY A 46 38.02 -28.66 16.76
C GLY A 46 36.99 -27.52 16.91
N GLU A 47 36.51 -27.23 18.12
CA GLU A 47 35.64 -26.08 18.39
C GLU A 47 36.47 -24.79 18.40
N ARG A 48 36.57 -24.14 17.23
CA ARG A 48 36.87 -22.71 17.17
C ARG A 48 35.62 -21.95 17.58
N ALA A 49 35.58 -21.48 18.82
CA ALA A 49 34.63 -20.44 19.20
C ALA A 49 34.97 -19.18 18.40
N SER A 50 34.16 -18.84 17.39
CA SER A 50 34.27 -17.55 16.70
C SER A 50 33.77 -16.47 17.67
N SER A 51 34.68 -15.85 18.41
CA SER A 51 34.35 -14.68 19.21
C SER A 51 34.13 -13.50 18.28
N PHE A 52 32.87 -13.15 18.03
CA PHE A 52 32.55 -11.89 17.38
C PHE A 52 32.96 -10.74 18.30
N PRO A 53 33.53 -9.64 17.76
CA PRO A 53 33.80 -8.46 18.55
C PRO A 53 32.48 -7.90 19.13
N PRO A 54 32.50 -7.30 20.33
CA PRO A 54 31.33 -6.63 20.87
C PRO A 54 30.89 -5.47 19.95
N LEU A 55 29.59 -5.13 19.95
CA LEU A 55 28.99 -4.12 19.04
C LEU A 55 29.57 -2.70 19.17
N ASN A 56 30.38 -2.43 20.20
CA ASN A 56 31.10 -1.17 20.40
C ASN A 56 32.50 -1.16 19.73
N SER A 57 32.91 -2.25 19.09
CA SER A 57 34.14 -2.35 18.33
C SER A 57 33.84 -2.67 16.86
N PRO A 58 34.54 -2.04 15.90
CA PRO A 58 34.32 -2.30 14.49
C PRO A 58 34.66 -3.75 14.15
N PHE A 59 33.89 -4.33 13.23
CA PHE A 59 34.15 -5.68 12.75
C PHE A 59 35.36 -5.66 11.81
N GLU A 60 36.41 -6.40 12.16
CA GLU A 60 37.63 -6.46 11.36
C GLU A 60 37.37 -7.12 9.99
N GLY A 61 38.00 -6.59 8.94
CA GLY A 61 37.90 -7.15 7.58
C GLY A 61 36.72 -6.66 6.74
N VAL A 62 35.91 -5.70 7.22
CA VAL A 62 34.86 -5.05 6.41
C VAL A 62 35.41 -3.78 5.76
N SER A 63 35.37 -3.72 4.43
CA SER A 63 35.63 -2.49 3.67
C SER A 63 34.36 -1.66 3.54
N SER A 64 34.30 -0.51 4.17
CA SER A 64 33.22 0.46 3.97
C SER A 64 33.40 1.20 2.63
N PRO A 65 32.34 1.36 1.82
CA PRO A 65 32.42 2.21 0.63
C PRO A 65 32.71 3.67 1.02
N PRO A 66 33.31 4.47 0.13
CA PRO A 66 33.49 5.90 0.37
C PRO A 66 32.12 6.57 0.61
N SER A 67 32.07 7.53 1.53
CA SER A 67 30.86 8.30 1.78
C SER A 67 30.54 9.23 0.60
N LEU A 68 29.26 9.52 0.42
CA LEU A 68 28.83 10.61 -0.44
C LEU A 68 29.33 11.96 0.12
N PRO A 69 29.49 13.00 -0.73
CA PRO A 69 29.77 14.35 -0.26
C PRO A 69 28.62 14.88 0.61
N ASP A 70 28.92 15.84 1.49
CA ASP A 70 27.92 16.46 2.39
C ASP A 70 26.72 17.06 1.63
N TYR A 71 26.97 17.55 0.42
CA TYR A 71 25.94 18.03 -0.48
C TYR A 71 25.93 17.20 -1.76
N VAL A 72 24.80 16.51 -1.99
CA VAL A 72 24.49 15.83 -3.24
C VAL A 72 23.40 16.64 -3.93
N GLU A 73 23.64 17.04 -5.18
CA GLU A 73 22.64 17.77 -5.95
C GLU A 73 21.36 16.94 -6.13
N PRO A 74 20.17 17.54 -5.97
CA PRO A 74 18.91 16.87 -6.29
C PRO A 74 18.92 16.41 -7.75
N SER A 75 18.56 15.15 -7.97
CA SER A 75 18.46 14.61 -9.34
C SER A 75 17.32 15.30 -10.09
N LYS A 76 17.50 15.43 -11.41
CA LYS A 76 16.44 15.90 -12.30
C LYS A 76 15.60 14.72 -12.75
N ILE A 77 14.29 14.89 -12.74
CA ILE A 77 13.35 13.91 -13.28
C ILE A 77 13.62 13.76 -14.78
N LYS A 78 13.87 12.52 -15.22
CA LYS A 78 13.99 12.15 -16.63
C LYS A 78 12.74 11.37 -17.03
N SER A 79 12.22 11.62 -18.24
CA SER A 79 11.06 10.90 -18.77
C SER A 79 11.20 10.59 -20.25
N LYS A 80 10.63 9.46 -20.68
CA LYS A 80 10.48 9.06 -22.09
C LYS A 80 9.11 8.43 -22.27
N THR A 81 8.38 8.88 -23.29
CA THR A 81 7.17 8.22 -23.77
C THR A 81 7.55 7.24 -24.87
N LEU A 82 7.18 5.98 -24.71
CA LEU A 82 7.39 4.92 -25.68
C LEU A 82 6.49 5.12 -26.91
N SER A 83 6.80 4.43 -28.01
CA SER A 83 6.02 4.51 -29.25
C SER A 83 4.55 4.10 -29.11
N ASN A 84 4.22 3.28 -28.10
CA ASN A 84 2.87 2.85 -27.77
C ASN A 84 2.15 3.78 -26.75
N GLY A 85 2.75 4.91 -26.39
CA GLY A 85 2.15 5.94 -25.52
C GLY A 85 2.40 5.76 -24.02
N LEU A 86 2.99 4.64 -23.59
CA LEU A 86 3.36 4.45 -22.18
C LEU A 86 4.50 5.38 -21.78
N THR A 87 4.41 6.00 -20.60
CA THR A 87 5.44 6.92 -20.11
C THR A 87 6.28 6.27 -19.02
N ILE A 88 7.61 6.33 -19.17
CA ILE A 88 8.57 5.89 -18.17
C ILE A 88 9.24 7.14 -17.57
N VAL A 89 9.28 7.23 -16.25
CA VAL A 89 9.84 8.36 -15.49
C VAL A 89 10.77 7.82 -14.42
N SER A 90 11.93 8.46 -14.24
CA SER A 90 12.86 8.12 -13.16
C SER A 90 13.53 9.34 -12.56
N GLU A 91 13.85 9.24 -11.28
CA GLU A 91 14.80 10.11 -10.59
C GLU A 91 15.83 9.29 -9.80
N THR A 92 17.04 9.84 -9.68
CA THR A 92 18.10 9.23 -8.87
C THR A 92 18.04 9.78 -7.44
N SER A 93 18.27 8.92 -6.45
CA SER A 93 18.32 9.31 -5.03
C SER A 93 19.65 8.86 -4.39
N PRO A 94 20.13 9.50 -3.31
CA PRO A 94 21.32 9.04 -2.58
C PRO A 94 21.03 7.84 -1.65
N SER A 95 19.76 7.56 -1.35
CA SER A 95 19.34 6.42 -0.52
C SER A 95 19.78 5.09 -1.15
N PRO A 96 20.04 4.02 -0.40
CA PRO A 96 20.27 2.68 -0.96
C PRO A 96 18.97 1.98 -1.41
N ALA A 97 17.80 2.52 -1.05
CA ALA A 97 16.50 1.99 -1.44
C ALA A 97 15.99 2.59 -2.76
N ALA A 98 15.19 1.81 -3.48
CA ALA A 98 14.43 2.21 -4.65
C ALA A 98 12.94 1.93 -4.44
N SER A 99 12.11 2.78 -5.03
CA SER A 99 10.67 2.60 -5.10
C SER A 99 10.26 2.67 -6.56
N ILE A 100 9.55 1.65 -7.05
CA ILE A 100 9.09 1.56 -8.43
C ILE A 100 7.57 1.37 -8.40
N GLY A 101 6.84 2.17 -9.16
CA GLY A 101 5.38 2.14 -9.21
C GLY A 101 4.86 2.17 -10.63
N MET A 102 3.81 1.38 -10.88
CA MET A 102 2.99 1.44 -12.08
C MET A 102 1.68 2.14 -11.72
N TYR A 103 1.43 3.26 -12.36
CA TYR A 103 0.23 4.07 -12.16
C TYR A 103 -0.62 4.02 -13.41
N ILE A 104 -1.91 3.77 -13.22
CA ILE A 104 -2.87 3.62 -14.30
C ILE A 104 -3.97 4.64 -14.05
N ASP A 105 -4.27 5.47 -15.06
CA ASP A 105 -5.47 6.31 -15.08
C ASP A 105 -6.68 5.41 -15.24
N CYS A 106 -7.12 4.78 -14.15
CA CYS A 106 -8.25 3.86 -14.05
C CYS A 106 -8.73 3.86 -12.60
N GLY A 107 -10.02 3.68 -12.36
CA GLY A 107 -10.58 3.70 -11.01
C GLY A 107 -12.10 3.60 -11.05
N SER A 108 -12.76 3.89 -9.93
CA SER A 108 -14.22 3.71 -9.82
C SER A 108 -15.03 4.61 -10.78
N ILE A 109 -14.45 5.70 -11.31
CA ILE A 109 -15.13 6.53 -12.33
C ILE A 109 -15.32 5.79 -13.65
N TYR A 110 -14.47 4.80 -13.96
CA TYR A 110 -14.54 4.00 -15.18
C TYR A 110 -15.39 2.73 -15.00
N GLU A 111 -15.95 2.51 -13.81
CA GLU A 111 -16.83 1.37 -13.56
C GLU A 111 -18.20 1.55 -14.23
N THR A 112 -18.70 0.44 -14.74
CA THR A 112 -20.07 0.32 -15.25
C THR A 112 -20.96 -0.27 -14.15
N PRO A 113 -22.30 -0.22 -14.28
CA PRO A 113 -23.18 -0.91 -13.35
C PRO A 113 -22.88 -2.41 -13.21
N GLN A 114 -22.32 -3.05 -14.24
CA GLN A 114 -21.89 -4.43 -14.22
C GLN A 114 -20.60 -4.60 -13.41
N SER A 115 -19.58 -3.78 -13.68
CA SER A 115 -18.26 -3.84 -13.02
C SER A 115 -18.17 -3.06 -11.72
N CYS A 116 -19.27 -2.52 -11.19
CA CYS A 116 -19.27 -1.77 -9.94
C CYS A 116 -18.61 -2.57 -8.80
N GLY A 117 -17.54 -2.00 -8.22
CA GLY A 117 -16.67 -2.62 -7.21
C GLY A 117 -15.45 -3.35 -7.76
N ALA A 118 -15.24 -3.41 -9.08
CA ALA A 118 -14.07 -4.02 -9.70
C ALA A 118 -12.77 -3.33 -9.27
N THR A 119 -12.77 -2.00 -9.12
CA THR A 119 -11.61 -1.22 -8.67
C THR A 119 -11.12 -1.67 -7.29
N HIS A 120 -12.06 -1.80 -6.34
CA HIS A 120 -11.74 -2.26 -4.99
C HIS A 120 -11.24 -3.70 -4.99
N LEU A 121 -11.85 -4.57 -5.80
CA LEU A 121 -11.44 -5.96 -5.88
C LEU A 121 -10.08 -6.13 -6.58
N LEU A 122 -9.76 -5.30 -7.59
CA LEU A 122 -8.45 -5.28 -8.25
C LEU A 122 -7.32 -4.88 -7.31
N GLU A 123 -7.57 -3.96 -6.38
CA GLU A 123 -6.62 -3.62 -5.32
C GLU A 123 -6.31 -4.86 -4.46
N ARG A 124 -7.34 -5.63 -4.07
CA ARG A 124 -7.20 -6.86 -3.28
C ARG A 124 -6.56 -8.01 -4.05
N MET A 125 -6.79 -8.04 -5.36
CA MET A 125 -6.22 -9.02 -6.29
C MET A 125 -4.81 -8.63 -6.77
N ALA A 126 -4.24 -7.52 -6.30
CA ALA A 126 -2.87 -7.14 -6.61
C ALA A 126 -1.87 -8.21 -6.18
N PHE A 127 -0.86 -8.47 -7.01
CA PHE A 127 0.22 -9.44 -6.75
C PHE A 127 -0.26 -10.87 -6.45
N LYS A 128 -1.47 -11.22 -6.91
CA LYS A 128 -1.98 -12.61 -6.96
C LYS A 128 -1.40 -13.36 -8.15
N SER A 129 -1.89 -14.58 -8.41
CA SER A 129 -1.36 -15.43 -9.47
C SER A 129 -1.39 -14.72 -10.85
N THR A 130 -0.29 -14.82 -11.58
CA THR A 130 -0.16 -14.34 -12.98
C THR A 130 -0.12 -15.53 -13.92
N ARG A 131 -0.09 -15.27 -15.23
CA ARG A 131 0.10 -16.32 -16.24
C ARG A 131 1.44 -17.04 -16.10
N ASN A 132 2.45 -16.35 -15.53
CA ASN A 132 3.83 -16.83 -15.47
C ASN A 132 4.24 -17.31 -14.06
N ARG A 133 3.57 -16.83 -13.01
CA ARG A 133 3.92 -17.10 -11.61
C ARG A 133 2.68 -17.42 -10.79
N SER A 134 2.78 -18.44 -9.94
CA SER A 134 1.76 -18.63 -8.90
C SER A 134 1.91 -17.56 -7.80
N HIS A 135 0.81 -17.26 -7.10
CA HIS A 135 0.83 -16.34 -5.95
C HIS A 135 1.90 -16.72 -4.91
N PHE A 136 2.09 -18.02 -4.63
CA PHE A 136 3.17 -18.48 -3.74
C PHE A 136 4.57 -18.10 -4.26
N ARG A 137 4.80 -18.23 -5.56
CA ARG A 137 6.09 -17.86 -6.18
C ARG A 137 6.32 -16.36 -6.07
N ILE A 138 5.32 -15.54 -6.35
CA ILE A 138 5.40 -14.07 -6.23
C ILE A 138 5.78 -13.67 -4.81
N VAL A 139 5.07 -14.20 -3.80
CA VAL A 139 5.38 -13.91 -2.39
C VAL A 139 6.82 -14.32 -2.04
N ARG A 140 7.29 -15.48 -2.51
CA ARG A 140 8.66 -15.93 -2.27
C ARG A 140 9.71 -15.07 -2.95
N GLU A 141 9.47 -14.62 -4.18
CA GLU A 141 10.37 -13.72 -4.89
C GLU A 141 10.48 -12.36 -4.17
N VAL A 142 9.34 -11.80 -3.73
CA VAL A 142 9.30 -10.54 -2.97
C VAL A 142 10.03 -10.69 -1.62
N GLU A 143 9.72 -11.74 -0.84
CA GLU A 143 10.37 -11.99 0.45
C GLU A 143 11.88 -12.26 0.32
N ALA A 144 12.30 -12.97 -0.74
CA ALA A 144 13.70 -13.34 -0.93
C ALA A 144 14.61 -12.11 -1.13
N ILE A 145 14.12 -11.08 -1.80
CA ILE A 145 14.86 -9.82 -2.00
C ILE A 145 14.63 -8.81 -0.87
N GLY A 146 13.80 -9.15 0.12
CA GLY A 146 13.41 -8.25 1.22
C GLY A 146 12.52 -7.09 0.76
N GLY A 147 11.76 -7.30 -0.31
CA GLY A 147 10.89 -6.32 -0.93
C GLY A 147 9.57 -6.12 -0.18
N THR A 148 8.92 -4.99 -0.44
CA THR A 148 7.54 -4.73 -0.02
C THR A 148 6.72 -4.31 -1.23
N VAL A 149 5.58 -4.97 -1.44
CA VAL A 149 4.63 -4.63 -2.50
C VAL A 149 3.36 -4.07 -1.91
N ALA A 150 2.76 -3.10 -2.59
CA ALA A 150 1.48 -2.51 -2.20
C ALA A 150 0.67 -2.13 -3.43
N ALA A 151 -0.64 -2.08 -3.27
CA ALA A 151 -1.55 -1.52 -4.26
C ALA A 151 -2.44 -0.49 -3.58
N SER A 152 -2.88 0.49 -4.36
CA SER A 152 -3.81 1.51 -3.91
C SER A 152 -4.76 1.82 -5.05
N ALA A 153 -6.06 1.77 -4.77
CA ALA A 153 -7.07 2.16 -5.73
C ALA A 153 -7.81 3.42 -5.28
N SER A 154 -8.00 4.33 -6.21
CA SER A 154 -8.74 5.57 -6.03
C SER A 154 -9.88 5.65 -7.04
N ARG A 155 -10.63 6.75 -7.00
CA ARG A 155 -11.70 7.02 -7.96
C ARG A 155 -11.16 7.21 -9.37
N GLU A 156 -10.00 7.86 -9.51
CA GLU A 156 -9.45 8.26 -10.82
C GLU A 156 -8.19 7.48 -11.23
N GLN A 157 -7.48 6.86 -10.28
CA GLN A 157 -6.22 6.16 -10.55
C GLN A 157 -6.04 4.92 -9.68
N ILE A 158 -5.30 3.94 -10.19
CA ILE A 158 -4.83 2.76 -9.46
C ILE A 158 -3.30 2.74 -9.55
N GLY A 159 -2.64 2.51 -8.42
CA GLY A 159 -1.18 2.42 -8.32
C GLY A 159 -0.76 1.08 -7.73
N TYR A 160 0.23 0.45 -8.35
CA TYR A 160 0.93 -0.73 -7.85
C TYR A 160 2.38 -0.35 -7.58
N THR A 161 2.85 -0.52 -6.35
CA THR A 161 4.19 -0.10 -5.93
C THR A 161 5.00 -1.27 -5.39
N PHE A 162 6.30 -1.21 -5.62
CA PHE A 162 7.31 -2.15 -5.15
C PHE A 162 8.49 -1.35 -4.59
N ASP A 163 8.79 -1.53 -3.31
CA ASP A 163 9.97 -0.99 -2.64
C ASP A 163 10.99 -2.10 -2.31
N ALA A 164 12.27 -1.89 -2.65
CA ALA A 164 13.37 -2.78 -2.27
C ALA A 164 14.73 -2.05 -2.32
N LEU A 165 15.83 -2.79 -2.15
CA LEU A 165 17.18 -2.27 -2.37
C LEU A 165 17.44 -2.07 -3.88
N LYS A 166 18.21 -1.04 -4.23
CA LYS A 166 18.57 -0.71 -5.61
C LYS A 166 19.22 -1.85 -6.40
N THR A 167 19.84 -2.80 -5.73
CA THR A 167 20.49 -3.95 -6.39
C THR A 167 19.50 -4.80 -7.19
N TYR A 168 18.21 -4.78 -6.85
CA TYR A 168 17.18 -5.66 -7.43
C TYR A 168 16.21 -4.95 -8.39
N ILE A 169 16.64 -3.85 -9.01
CA ILE A 169 15.81 -3.10 -9.97
C ILE A 169 15.23 -4.01 -11.07
N PRO A 170 16.01 -4.90 -11.72
CA PRO A 170 15.47 -5.77 -12.76
C PRO A 170 14.34 -6.66 -12.27
N GLU A 171 14.51 -7.30 -11.11
CA GLU A 171 13.52 -8.19 -10.50
C GLU A 171 12.25 -7.44 -10.08
N MET A 172 12.40 -6.23 -9.54
CA MET A 172 11.27 -5.37 -9.17
C MET A 172 10.42 -4.99 -10.38
N VAL A 173 11.07 -4.52 -11.46
CA VAL A 173 10.38 -4.12 -12.70
C VAL A 173 9.70 -5.32 -13.35
N GLU A 174 10.39 -6.45 -13.46
CA GLU A 174 9.83 -7.65 -14.08
C GLU A 174 8.60 -8.17 -13.33
N LEU A 175 8.67 -8.27 -11.99
CA LEU A 175 7.56 -8.76 -11.18
C LEU A 175 6.38 -7.78 -11.20
N LEU A 176 6.64 -6.48 -11.13
CA LEU A 176 5.61 -5.45 -11.18
C LEU A 176 4.88 -5.47 -12.53
N VAL A 177 5.63 -5.49 -13.64
CA VAL A 177 5.04 -5.54 -14.98
C VAL A 177 4.26 -6.84 -15.20
N ASP A 178 4.77 -7.99 -14.78
CA ASP A 178 4.06 -9.27 -14.89
C ASP A 178 2.74 -9.27 -14.09
N SER A 179 2.78 -8.72 -12.87
CA SER A 179 1.61 -8.64 -11.98
C SER A 179 0.50 -7.73 -12.53
N VAL A 180 0.87 -6.62 -13.17
CA VAL A 180 -0.09 -5.67 -13.73
C VAL A 180 -0.61 -6.11 -15.10
N ARG A 181 0.28 -6.62 -15.96
CA ARG A 181 -0.03 -6.92 -17.36
C ARG A 181 -0.65 -8.29 -17.57
N ASN A 182 -0.20 -9.30 -16.82
CA ASN A 182 -0.59 -10.70 -17.03
C ASN A 182 -1.31 -11.32 -15.82
N PRO A 183 -2.27 -10.62 -15.16
CA PRO A 183 -3.00 -11.23 -14.06
C PRO A 183 -3.84 -12.41 -14.55
N VAL A 184 -4.05 -13.39 -13.67
CA VAL A 184 -5.03 -14.46 -13.87
C VAL A 184 -5.97 -14.42 -12.68
N PHE A 185 -7.24 -14.15 -12.94
CA PHE A 185 -8.24 -14.05 -11.88
C PHE A 185 -8.84 -15.43 -11.60
N ILE A 186 -8.08 -16.26 -10.90
CA ILE A 186 -8.51 -17.62 -10.60
C ILE A 186 -9.68 -17.60 -9.61
N ASP A 187 -10.76 -18.32 -9.94
CA ASP A 187 -12.02 -18.31 -9.18
C ASP A 187 -11.85 -18.49 -7.66
N TRP A 188 -10.98 -19.40 -7.21
CA TRP A 188 -10.80 -19.62 -5.77
C TRP A 188 -10.09 -18.45 -5.07
N GLU A 189 -9.15 -17.77 -5.75
CA GLU A 189 -8.47 -16.57 -5.22
C GLU A 189 -9.44 -15.39 -5.18
N VAL A 190 -10.21 -15.19 -6.25
CA VAL A 190 -11.26 -14.17 -6.32
C VAL A 190 -12.30 -14.38 -5.22
N ASN A 191 -12.79 -15.61 -5.04
CA ASN A 191 -13.76 -15.94 -4.00
C ASN A 191 -13.20 -15.77 -2.58
N GLU A 192 -11.89 -15.94 -2.38
CA GLU A 192 -11.24 -15.66 -1.10
C GLU A 192 -11.22 -14.16 -0.82
N GLU A 193 -10.79 -13.35 -1.79
CA GLU A 193 -10.73 -11.89 -1.63
C GLU A 193 -12.13 -11.26 -1.52
N LEU A 194 -13.14 -11.77 -2.24
CA LEU A 194 -14.53 -11.34 -2.08
C LEU A 194 -15.05 -11.53 -0.65
N LYS A 195 -14.66 -12.63 0.02
CA LYS A 195 -15.00 -12.85 1.44
C LYS A 195 -14.32 -11.80 2.33
N ARG A 196 -13.05 -11.49 2.07
CA ARG A 196 -12.31 -10.47 2.83
C ARG A 196 -12.88 -9.08 2.63
N VAL A 197 -13.26 -8.72 1.40
CA VAL A 197 -13.96 -7.46 1.09
C VAL A 197 -15.29 -7.38 1.82
N LYS A 198 -16.04 -8.49 1.88
CA LYS A 198 -17.29 -8.55 2.65
C LYS A 198 -17.05 -8.33 4.14
N ASP A 199 -16.03 -8.96 4.71
CA ASP A 199 -15.67 -8.81 6.12
C ASP A 199 -15.22 -7.36 6.42
N GLU A 200 -14.43 -6.75 5.54
CA GLU A 200 -14.06 -5.35 5.63
C GLU A 200 -15.27 -4.42 5.60
N LEU A 201 -16.21 -4.65 4.67
CA LEU A 201 -17.43 -3.85 4.58
C LEU A 201 -18.28 -3.97 5.85
N SER A 202 -18.30 -5.14 6.51
CA SER A 202 -18.98 -5.32 7.79
C SER A 202 -18.35 -4.49 8.92
N GLN A 203 -17.05 -4.17 8.81
CA GLN A 203 -16.30 -3.39 9.79
C GLN A 203 -16.25 -1.89 9.46
N ILE A 204 -16.78 -1.47 8.31
CA ILE A 204 -16.74 -0.07 7.87
C ILE A 204 -17.40 0.88 8.88
N SER A 205 -18.38 0.40 9.65
CA SER A 205 -19.04 1.19 10.70
C SER A 205 -18.10 1.60 11.84
N ASN A 206 -16.96 0.91 12.00
CA ASN A 206 -15.93 1.28 12.95
C ASN A 206 -15.07 2.46 12.47
N ASN A 207 -15.17 2.84 11.19
CA ASN A 207 -14.50 3.99 10.59
C ASN A 207 -15.53 4.99 10.01
N PRO A 208 -16.19 5.79 10.87
CA PRO A 208 -17.23 6.73 10.42
C PRO A 208 -16.69 7.80 9.48
N GLN A 209 -15.41 8.15 9.54
CA GLN A 209 -14.79 9.13 8.64
C GLN A 209 -14.77 8.64 7.20
N GLY A 210 -14.35 7.39 6.96
CA GLY A 210 -14.36 6.78 5.63
C GLY A 210 -15.77 6.66 5.07
N LEU A 211 -16.72 6.23 5.90
CA LEU A 211 -18.13 6.14 5.51
C LEU A 211 -18.73 7.51 5.14
N LEU A 212 -18.40 8.56 5.89
CA LEU A 212 -18.86 9.91 5.57
C LEU A 212 -18.28 10.42 4.26
N LEU A 213 -17.03 10.11 3.94
CA LEU A 213 -16.42 10.50 2.67
C LEU A 213 -17.11 9.81 1.48
N GLU A 214 -17.37 8.51 1.59
CA GLU A 214 -18.15 7.78 0.57
C GLU A 214 -19.58 8.34 0.44
N ALA A 215 -20.24 8.63 1.57
CA ALA A 215 -21.57 9.22 1.58
C ALA A 215 -21.59 10.60 0.90
N ILE A 216 -20.61 11.47 1.19
CA ILE A 216 -20.46 12.77 0.54
C ILE A 216 -20.37 12.60 -0.97
N HIS A 217 -19.47 11.74 -1.47
CA HIS A 217 -19.32 11.54 -2.91
C HIS A 217 -20.62 11.03 -3.56
N SER A 218 -21.25 10.03 -2.95
CA SER A 218 -22.50 9.44 -3.46
C SER A 218 -23.68 10.41 -3.50
N ALA A 219 -23.75 11.36 -2.54
CA ALA A 219 -24.84 12.31 -2.43
C ALA A 219 -24.59 13.60 -3.21
N ALA A 220 -23.32 14.04 -3.29
CA ALA A 220 -22.95 15.31 -3.89
C ALA A 220 -22.93 15.26 -5.42
N TYR A 221 -22.58 14.12 -5.99
CA TYR A 221 -22.36 13.96 -7.44
C TYR A 221 -23.40 13.08 -8.09
N THR A 222 -23.61 13.30 -9.39
CA THR A 222 -24.28 12.38 -10.30
C THR A 222 -23.32 12.00 -11.42
N GLY A 223 -23.35 10.74 -11.85
CA GLY A 223 -22.41 10.20 -12.84
C GLY A 223 -21.18 9.57 -12.19
N ALA A 224 -20.01 9.71 -12.81
CA ALA A 224 -18.86 8.86 -12.53
C ALA A 224 -18.28 8.99 -11.10
N LEU A 225 -18.22 10.21 -10.53
CA LEU A 225 -17.71 10.40 -9.16
C LEU A 225 -18.70 9.94 -8.07
N ALA A 226 -19.96 9.68 -8.45
CA ALA A 226 -20.97 9.11 -7.56
C ALA A 226 -20.81 7.60 -7.38
N ASN A 227 -20.04 6.93 -8.26
CA ASN A 227 -19.73 5.52 -8.11
C ASN A 227 -18.99 5.31 -6.79
N PRO A 228 -19.43 4.32 -5.97
CA PRO A 228 -18.79 4.05 -4.69
C PRO A 228 -17.37 3.51 -4.94
N LEU A 229 -16.41 3.95 -4.14
CA LEU A 229 -15.06 3.36 -4.19
C LEU A 229 -15.06 2.00 -3.49
N LEU A 230 -15.84 1.87 -2.42
CA LEU A 230 -16.01 0.61 -1.69
C LEU A 230 -17.16 -0.19 -2.30
N ALA A 231 -16.85 -1.38 -2.79
CA ALA A 231 -17.81 -2.28 -3.42
C ALA A 231 -19.03 -2.54 -2.50
N PRO A 232 -20.26 -2.19 -2.92
CA PRO A 232 -21.46 -2.40 -2.11
C PRO A 232 -21.80 -3.89 -2.04
N GLU A 233 -22.45 -4.33 -0.94
CA GLU A 233 -22.75 -5.75 -0.71
C GLU A 233 -23.56 -6.38 -1.86
N ALA A 234 -24.48 -5.63 -2.46
CA ALA A 234 -25.25 -6.09 -3.62
C ALA A 234 -24.37 -6.38 -4.85
N ALA A 235 -23.26 -5.64 -5.03
CA ALA A 235 -22.34 -5.84 -6.14
C ALA A 235 -21.37 -7.01 -5.89
N LEU A 236 -21.00 -7.29 -4.64
CA LEU A 236 -20.07 -8.38 -4.29
C LEU A 236 -20.52 -9.75 -4.82
N SER A 237 -21.84 -9.99 -4.82
CA SER A 237 -22.40 -11.25 -5.33
C SER A 237 -22.30 -11.41 -6.86
N ARG A 238 -22.09 -10.31 -7.59
CA ARG A 238 -22.01 -10.27 -9.05
C ARG A 238 -20.56 -10.31 -9.55
N LEU A 239 -19.63 -9.71 -8.81
CA LEU A 239 -18.21 -9.67 -9.18
C LEU A 239 -17.64 -11.10 -9.30
N ASN A 240 -16.88 -11.34 -10.36
CA ASN A 240 -16.22 -12.61 -10.65
C ASN A 240 -14.94 -12.36 -11.47
N GLY A 241 -14.18 -13.43 -11.75
CA GLY A 241 -12.93 -13.33 -12.51
C GLY A 241 -13.13 -12.75 -13.91
N ASP A 242 -14.17 -13.20 -14.64
CA ASP A 242 -14.46 -12.73 -16.00
C ASP A 242 -14.67 -11.21 -16.09
N ILE A 243 -15.42 -10.63 -15.15
CA ILE A 243 -15.66 -9.17 -15.07
C ILE A 243 -14.35 -8.43 -14.81
N LEU A 244 -13.46 -8.98 -13.99
CA LEU A 244 -12.14 -8.38 -13.73
C LEU A 244 -11.24 -8.48 -14.96
N GLU A 245 -11.24 -9.61 -15.66
CA GLU A 245 -10.48 -9.80 -16.91
C GLU A 245 -10.93 -8.80 -17.98
N GLU A 246 -12.24 -8.65 -18.17
CA GLU A 246 -12.82 -7.68 -19.12
C GLU A 246 -12.47 -6.24 -18.71
N PHE A 247 -12.67 -5.88 -17.44
CA PHE A 247 -12.38 -4.54 -16.95
C PHE A 247 -10.90 -4.17 -17.08
N VAL A 248 -9.99 -5.11 -16.79
CA VAL A 248 -8.54 -4.93 -17.00
C VAL A 248 -8.22 -4.81 -18.49
N ALA A 249 -8.74 -5.70 -19.33
CA ALA A 249 -8.47 -5.68 -20.77
C ALA A 249 -8.92 -4.36 -21.44
N GLU A 250 -10.03 -3.78 -20.98
CA GLU A 250 -10.54 -2.50 -21.49
C GLU A 250 -9.76 -1.29 -20.99
N ASN A 251 -9.31 -1.29 -19.72
CA ASN A 251 -8.76 -0.10 -19.09
C ASN A 251 -7.22 -0.06 -19.01
N TYR A 252 -6.56 -1.22 -18.97
CA TYR A 252 -5.10 -1.33 -18.75
C TYR A 252 -4.36 -1.22 -20.08
N THR A 253 -4.44 -0.04 -20.68
CA THR A 253 -3.85 0.28 -21.99
C THR A 253 -2.58 1.13 -21.84
N ALA A 254 -1.65 1.00 -22.78
CA ALA A 254 -0.35 1.68 -22.73
C ALA A 254 -0.43 3.21 -22.53
N PRO A 255 -1.30 3.98 -23.23
CA PRO A 255 -1.38 5.43 -23.04
C PRO A 255 -1.88 5.88 -21.65
N ARG A 256 -2.48 4.98 -20.88
CA ARG A 256 -2.99 5.24 -19.52
C ARG A 256 -2.01 4.80 -18.44
N MET A 257 -0.85 4.25 -18.82
CA MET A 257 0.14 3.68 -17.92
C MET A 257 1.36 4.58 -17.79
N ILE A 258 1.80 4.75 -16.54
CA ILE A 258 3.05 5.44 -16.20
C ILE A 258 3.85 4.53 -15.27
N LEU A 259 5.05 4.16 -15.70
CA LEU A 259 6.04 3.52 -14.83
C LEU A 259 6.93 4.62 -14.24
N ALA A 260 6.83 4.84 -12.93
CA ALA A 260 7.63 5.83 -12.21
C ALA A 260 8.58 5.14 -11.23
N ALA A 261 9.84 5.59 -11.20
CA ALA A 261 10.83 5.09 -10.25
C ALA A 261 11.54 6.22 -9.51
N SER A 262 11.76 6.03 -8.20
CA SER A 262 12.62 6.88 -7.38
C SER A 262 13.80 6.06 -6.87
N GLY A 263 15.01 6.62 -6.99
CA GLY A 263 16.25 5.95 -6.65
C GLY A 263 16.86 5.10 -7.76
N VAL A 264 16.35 5.21 -9.00
CA VAL A 264 16.77 4.35 -10.10
C VAL A 264 17.39 5.20 -11.22
N GLU A 265 18.50 4.75 -11.81
CA GLU A 265 19.06 5.44 -12.97
C GLU A 265 18.18 5.20 -14.20
N PHE A 266 17.92 6.27 -14.95
CA PHE A 266 16.93 6.23 -16.03
C PHE A 266 17.28 5.24 -17.15
N GLU A 267 18.56 5.14 -17.53
CA GLU A 267 19.00 4.22 -18.59
C GLU A 267 18.87 2.75 -18.17
N GLU A 268 19.15 2.44 -16.89
CA GLU A 268 18.97 1.11 -16.33
C GLU A 268 17.49 0.71 -16.34
N LEU A 269 16.61 1.59 -15.82
CA LEU A 269 15.17 1.37 -15.83
C LEU A 269 14.65 1.14 -17.24
N LEU A 270 15.06 2.00 -18.19
CA LEU A 270 14.61 1.92 -19.57
C LEU A 270 15.04 0.61 -20.23
N SER A 271 16.27 0.16 -19.99
CA SER A 271 16.80 -1.09 -20.55
C SER A 271 16.02 -2.35 -20.12
N VAL A 272 15.45 -2.33 -18.91
CA VAL A 272 14.64 -3.44 -18.39
C VAL A 272 13.17 -3.28 -18.78
N ALA A 273 12.61 -2.08 -18.67
CA ALA A 273 11.18 -1.84 -18.83
C ALA A 273 10.72 -1.82 -20.30
N GLU A 274 11.54 -1.27 -21.21
CA GLU A 274 11.15 -1.11 -22.63
C GLU A 274 10.85 -2.46 -23.32
N PRO A 275 11.66 -3.53 -23.15
CA PRO A 275 11.33 -4.85 -23.70
C PRO A 275 10.04 -5.47 -23.14
N LEU A 276 9.64 -5.13 -21.92
CA LEU A 276 8.47 -5.71 -21.24
C LEU A 276 7.16 -4.97 -21.53
N LEU A 277 7.25 -3.72 -21.99
CA LEU A 277 6.11 -2.82 -22.12
C LEU A 277 5.86 -2.31 -23.54
N SER A 278 6.86 -2.36 -24.43
CA SER A 278 6.76 -1.78 -25.79
C SER A 278 5.77 -2.49 -26.72
N ASP A 279 5.41 -3.73 -26.43
CA ASP A 279 4.48 -4.55 -27.21
C ASP A 279 3.02 -4.45 -26.74
N LEU A 280 2.73 -3.64 -25.71
CA LEU A 280 1.35 -3.31 -25.34
C LEU A 280 0.65 -2.59 -26.49
N PRO A 281 -0.63 -2.92 -26.77
CA PRO A 281 -1.37 -2.34 -27.88
C PRO A 281 -1.58 -0.84 -27.67
N LEU A 282 -1.34 -0.06 -28.73
CA LEU A 282 -1.73 1.33 -28.78
C LEU A 282 -3.24 1.41 -29.04
N VAL A 283 -3.99 1.70 -27.98
CA VAL A 283 -5.45 1.92 -28.03
C VAL A 283 -5.71 3.42 -27.87
N GLN A 284 -6.76 3.94 -28.53
CA GLN A 284 -7.14 5.33 -28.30
C GLN A 284 -7.59 5.53 -26.86
N HIS A 285 -7.15 6.63 -26.26
CA HIS A 285 -7.55 7.01 -24.91
C HIS A 285 -9.07 7.28 -24.89
N PRO A 286 -9.86 6.54 -24.09
CA PRO A 286 -11.28 6.84 -23.96
C PRO A 286 -11.46 8.23 -23.32
N GLU A 287 -12.56 8.92 -23.64
CA GLU A 287 -12.89 10.16 -22.95
C GLU A 287 -13.18 9.88 -21.48
N ALA A 288 -12.65 10.73 -20.59
CA ALA A 288 -12.88 10.61 -19.16
C ALA A 288 -14.39 10.70 -18.85
N PRO A 289 -14.94 9.77 -18.05
CA PRO A 289 -16.34 9.80 -17.61
C PRO A 289 -16.69 11.11 -16.91
N LYS A 290 -17.81 11.72 -17.29
CA LYS A 290 -18.24 13.01 -16.74
C LYS A 290 -19.02 12.84 -15.45
N SER A 291 -18.90 13.81 -14.57
CA SER A 291 -19.66 13.90 -13.33
C SER A 291 -20.17 15.33 -13.15
N VAL A 292 -21.33 15.48 -12.51
CA VAL A 292 -21.93 16.79 -12.20
C VAL A 292 -22.22 16.87 -10.71
N TYR A 293 -21.72 17.93 -10.07
CA TYR A 293 -22.08 18.24 -8.69
C TYR A 293 -23.49 18.82 -8.64
N VAL A 294 -24.34 18.20 -7.82
CA VAL A 294 -25.73 18.61 -7.58
C VAL A 294 -25.98 18.96 -6.12
N GLY A 295 -25.04 18.61 -5.23
CA GLY A 295 -25.25 18.64 -3.79
C GLY A 295 -26.23 17.56 -3.33
N GLY A 296 -26.43 17.44 -2.02
CA GLY A 296 -27.34 16.43 -1.50
C GLY A 296 -27.29 16.32 0.01
N ASP A 297 -28.15 15.46 0.55
CA ASP A 297 -28.21 15.11 1.96
C ASP A 297 -28.25 13.60 2.09
N TYR A 298 -27.30 13.03 2.84
CA TYR A 298 -27.25 11.62 3.16
C TYR A 298 -27.33 11.45 4.67
N ARG A 299 -28.31 10.68 5.12
CA ARG A 299 -28.48 10.36 6.54
C ARG A 299 -28.60 8.86 6.71
N ARG A 300 -27.77 8.32 7.59
CA ARG A 300 -27.81 6.93 8.01
C ARG A 300 -27.85 6.87 9.53
N GLN A 301 -28.92 6.29 10.05
CA GLN A 301 -28.95 5.90 11.46
C GLN A 301 -28.04 4.69 11.62
N ALA A 302 -27.06 4.79 12.53
CA ALA A 302 -26.20 3.69 12.88
C ALA A 302 -26.58 3.18 14.27
N ASP A 303 -26.79 1.87 14.40
CA ASP A 303 -27.03 1.21 15.68
C ASP A 303 -25.68 0.92 16.37
N LEU A 304 -24.92 1.99 16.64
CA LEU A 304 -23.62 1.88 17.29
C LEU A 304 -23.78 1.88 18.81
N PRO A 305 -22.94 1.11 19.54
CA PRO A 305 -22.95 1.12 21.01
C PRO A 305 -22.58 2.47 21.63
N VAL A 306 -21.95 3.35 20.85
CA VAL A 306 -21.48 4.68 21.28
C VAL A 306 -22.38 5.74 20.67
N HIS A 307 -23.01 6.57 21.51
CA HIS A 307 -23.91 7.65 21.09
C HIS A 307 -23.16 8.89 20.62
N VAL A 308 -22.40 8.79 19.53
CA VAL A 308 -21.76 9.94 18.86
C VAL A 308 -22.36 10.09 17.47
N THR A 309 -22.71 11.33 17.13
CA THR A 309 -23.18 11.67 15.78
C THR A 309 -22.01 12.28 15.01
N HIS A 310 -21.74 11.74 13.83
CA HIS A 310 -20.73 12.25 12.92
C HIS A 310 -21.42 13.02 11.79
N VAL A 311 -20.95 14.24 11.51
CA VAL A 311 -21.49 15.11 10.46
C VAL A 311 -20.33 15.62 9.62
N ALA A 312 -20.50 15.61 8.30
CA ALA A 312 -19.57 16.22 7.36
C ALA A 312 -20.32 17.10 6.37
N LEU A 313 -19.76 18.27 6.08
CA LEU A 313 -20.27 19.25 5.13
C LEU A 313 -19.18 19.48 4.09
N ALA A 314 -19.54 19.36 2.81
CA ALA A 314 -18.62 19.51 1.70
C ALA A 314 -19.21 20.47 0.66
N PHE A 315 -18.33 21.14 -0.07
CA PHE A 315 -18.66 22.07 -1.14
C PHE A 315 -17.78 21.76 -2.36
N GLU A 316 -18.33 22.01 -3.55
CA GLU A 316 -17.55 21.95 -4.78
C GLU A 316 -16.71 23.23 -4.94
N VAL A 317 -15.47 23.05 -5.39
CA VAL A 317 -14.67 24.11 -5.97
C VAL A 317 -14.37 23.69 -7.41
N PRO A 318 -14.83 24.43 -8.43
CA PRO A 318 -14.52 24.11 -9.82
C PRO A 318 -13.02 24.26 -10.06
N GLY A 319 -12.49 23.61 -11.10
CA GLY A 319 -11.10 23.76 -11.55
C GLY A 319 -10.24 22.49 -11.45
N GLY A 320 -10.39 21.71 -10.37
CA GLY A 320 -9.68 20.44 -10.18
C GLY A 320 -8.15 20.58 -10.24
N TRP A 321 -7.45 19.49 -10.60
CA TRP A 321 -5.98 19.47 -10.70
C TRP A 321 -5.42 20.28 -11.88
N HIS A 322 -6.23 20.56 -12.91
CA HIS A 322 -5.79 21.36 -14.06
C HIS A 322 -5.72 22.86 -13.77
N ASN A 323 -6.45 23.35 -12.76
CA ASN A 323 -6.33 24.72 -12.27
C ASN A 323 -5.44 24.77 -11.02
N GLU A 324 -4.12 24.70 -11.25
CA GLU A 324 -3.11 24.65 -10.18
C GLU A 324 -3.29 25.78 -9.15
N LYS A 325 -3.62 26.99 -9.59
CA LYS A 325 -3.80 28.13 -8.69
C LYS A 325 -4.94 27.89 -7.68
N GLU A 326 -6.07 27.36 -8.12
CA GLU A 326 -7.21 27.05 -7.25
C GLU A 326 -6.91 25.85 -6.36
N ALA A 327 -6.28 24.80 -6.89
CA ALA A 327 -5.86 23.63 -6.11
C ALA A 327 -4.93 24.03 -4.96
N ILE A 328 -3.88 24.81 -5.23
CA ILE A 328 -2.94 25.29 -4.21
C ILE A 328 -3.63 26.23 -3.20
N THR A 329 -4.53 27.09 -3.66
CA THR A 329 -5.32 27.96 -2.76
C THR A 329 -6.17 27.12 -1.79
N LEU A 330 -6.77 26.03 -2.29
CA LEU A 330 -7.55 25.11 -1.48
C LEU A 330 -6.69 24.32 -0.49
N THR A 331 -5.47 23.89 -0.88
CA THR A 331 -4.51 23.26 0.04
C THR A 331 -4.10 24.21 1.17
N VAL A 332 -3.84 25.48 0.87
CA VAL A 332 -3.54 26.50 1.89
C VAL A 332 -4.73 26.72 2.82
N LEU A 333 -5.95 26.79 2.27
CA LEU A 333 -7.18 26.91 3.06
C LEU A 333 -7.38 25.70 3.98
N GLN A 334 -7.15 24.48 3.48
CA GLN A 334 -7.21 23.25 4.28
C GLN A 334 -6.22 23.30 5.45
N MET A 335 -4.97 23.72 5.21
CA MET A 335 -3.96 23.84 6.25
C MET A 335 -4.29 24.94 7.28
N LEU A 336 -4.84 26.07 6.82
CA LEU A 336 -5.26 27.18 7.68
C LEU A 336 -6.43 26.81 8.59
N MET A 337 -7.47 26.18 8.02
CA MET A 337 -8.62 25.69 8.75
C MET A 337 -8.17 24.61 9.74
N GLY A 338 -7.35 23.66 9.27
CA GLY A 338 -6.74 22.60 10.05
C GLY A 338 -7.77 21.84 10.89
N GLY A 339 -7.42 21.58 12.15
CA GLY A 339 -8.21 20.79 13.09
C GLY A 339 -7.39 19.65 13.69
N GLY A 340 -8.09 18.71 14.33
CA GLY A 340 -7.49 17.53 14.93
C GLY A 340 -8.46 16.82 15.86
N GLY A 341 -8.01 15.73 16.48
CA GLY A 341 -8.70 15.14 17.62
C GLY A 341 -8.28 15.82 18.93
N SER A 342 -9.23 16.04 19.84
CA SER A 342 -8.97 16.61 21.18
C SER A 342 -7.94 15.80 21.98
N PHE A 343 -7.79 14.50 21.66
CA PHE A 343 -6.86 13.58 22.32
C PHE A 343 -5.53 13.34 21.58
N SER A 344 -5.15 14.17 20.62
CA SER A 344 -3.82 14.02 20.00
C SER A 344 -2.73 14.41 21.02
N ALA A 345 -1.95 13.45 21.51
CA ALA A 345 -0.87 13.66 22.48
C ALA A 345 0.49 14.02 21.84
N GLY A 346 0.49 14.56 20.60
CA GLY A 346 1.72 15.02 19.94
C GLY A 346 2.22 16.39 20.44
N GLY A 347 3.50 16.69 20.22
CA GLY A 347 4.10 17.99 20.53
C GLY A 347 3.72 19.11 19.54
N PRO A 348 4.40 20.28 19.62
CA PRO A 348 4.23 21.38 18.69
C PRO A 348 4.46 20.95 17.23
N GLY A 349 3.78 21.61 16.28
CA GLY A 349 3.92 21.36 14.83
C GLY A 349 2.79 20.55 14.18
N LYS A 350 1.94 19.88 14.97
CA LYS A 350 0.80 19.09 14.47
C LYS A 350 -0.46 19.90 14.07
N GLY A 351 -0.35 21.22 13.92
CA GLY A 351 -1.49 22.09 13.59
C GLY A 351 -2.30 22.61 14.79
N MET A 352 -1.75 22.59 16.01
CA MET A 352 -2.42 23.11 17.23
C MET A 352 -2.84 24.57 17.13
N HIS A 353 -2.16 25.36 16.29
CA HIS A 353 -2.47 26.78 16.11
C HIS A 353 -3.36 27.07 14.90
N SER A 354 -3.90 26.05 14.25
CA SER A 354 -4.89 26.21 13.17
C SER A 354 -6.19 26.82 13.69
N ARG A 355 -6.97 27.43 12.78
CA ARG A 355 -8.14 28.22 13.15
C ARG A 355 -9.20 27.40 13.89
N LEU A 356 -9.55 26.22 13.36
CA LEU A 356 -10.57 25.37 13.99
C LEU A 356 -10.09 24.77 15.31
N CYS A 357 -8.81 24.39 15.40
CA CYS A 357 -8.25 23.84 16.64
C CYS A 357 -8.34 24.85 17.78
N LYS A 358 -7.96 26.12 17.53
CA LYS A 358 -8.07 27.18 18.54
C LYS A 358 -9.52 27.48 18.94
N GLN A 359 -10.43 27.54 17.96
CA GLN A 359 -11.80 27.95 18.22
C GLN A 359 -12.66 26.89 18.91
N TYR A 360 -12.40 25.60 18.65
CA TYR A 360 -13.29 24.52 19.08
C TYR A 360 -12.64 23.48 20.00
N MET A 361 -11.31 23.48 20.15
CA MET A 361 -10.60 22.46 20.95
C MET A 361 -9.72 23.01 22.08
N GLU A 362 -9.49 24.32 22.16
CA GLU A 362 -8.89 24.95 23.35
C GLU A 362 -9.98 25.03 24.45
N PHE A 363 -9.77 24.31 25.56
CA PHE A 363 -10.55 24.40 26.78
C PHE A 363 -9.94 25.43 27.74
#